data_AF-A0A8C6T2N9-F1
#
_entry.id   AF-A0A8C6T2N9-F1
#
_cell.length_a   1.000
_cell.length_b   1.000
_cell.length_c   1.000
_cell.angle_alpha   90.00
_cell.angle_beta   90.00
_cell.angle_gamma   90.00
#
_symmetry.space_group_name_H-M   'P 1'
#
loop_
_entity.id
_entity.type
_entity.pdbx_description
1 polymer ?
#
loop_
_entity_poly.entity_id
_entity_poly.type
_entity_poly.pdbx_seq_one_letter_code
_entity_poly.pdbx_strand_id
1 'polypeptide(L)'
;TASLKQQQFRVNPVLRISQLDALELDSSLEQLMWSQFSRCFQNFRPGLLTPAEPELRALLHLLVWKFTLYPNSATVGQSILNVRYHNTLSASPRYRPLSRRQKLGLALLTVGPRWLQERSHNLLVAFGLVCQSFQLLVFLQKGQHPVLAERIVGARAVFSKPNVVRDISYQYMNRELLWHGFAEFLIYFLPLINTHKIKTAIYSTIFGRRSEKEEGRGGEWPTMPHTVGSHSIADAYLTCPKCGAEAGQPLPVVMELEER
;
A
#
# COMPACT_ATOMS: atom_id res chain seq x y z
N THR A 1 20.77 39.00 -0.14
CA THR A 1 19.29 38.87 -0.23
C THR A 1 18.71 39.14 -1.63
N ALA A 2 19.37 39.89 -2.52
CA ALA A 2 18.90 40.08 -3.91
C ALA A 2 19.11 38.87 -4.85
N SER A 3 20.19 38.11 -4.65
CA SER A 3 20.54 36.94 -5.48
C SER A 3 19.55 35.76 -5.32
N LEU A 4 19.04 35.52 -4.11
CA LEU A 4 18.05 34.45 -3.83
C LEU A 4 16.68 34.75 -4.47
N LYS A 5 16.29 36.02 -4.64
CA LYS A 5 15.04 36.37 -5.37
C LYS A 5 15.18 36.24 -6.88
N GLN A 6 16.38 36.35 -7.45
CA GLN A 6 16.62 36.17 -8.88
C GLN A 6 16.61 34.70 -9.30
N GLN A 7 17.03 33.79 -8.41
CA GLN A 7 16.99 32.35 -8.65
C GLN A 7 15.56 31.78 -8.63
N GLN A 8 14.63 32.47 -7.95
CA GLN A 8 13.20 32.14 -7.89
C GLN A 8 12.49 32.14 -9.26
N PHE A 9 13.05 32.81 -10.28
CA PHE A 9 12.39 32.97 -11.58
C PHE A 9 12.87 32.02 -12.67
N ARG A 10 13.93 31.24 -12.43
CA ARG A 10 14.36 30.19 -13.36
C ARG A 10 13.48 28.97 -13.15
N VAL A 11 12.81 28.59 -14.23
CA VAL A 11 11.95 27.41 -14.26
C VAL A 11 12.82 26.15 -14.15
N ASN A 12 12.73 25.44 -13.02
CA ASN A 12 13.46 24.19 -12.83
C ASN A 12 12.75 23.05 -13.58
N PRO A 13 13.47 22.28 -14.42
CA PRO A 13 12.89 21.12 -15.10
C PRO A 13 12.53 20.03 -14.09
N VAL A 14 11.41 19.35 -14.35
CA VAL A 14 10.91 18.25 -13.51
C VAL A 14 11.60 16.94 -13.86
N LEU A 15 11.88 16.13 -12.84
CA LEU A 15 12.40 14.78 -12.99
C LEU A 15 11.43 13.91 -13.80
N ARG A 16 11.95 13.06 -14.70
CA ARG A 16 11.11 12.19 -15.55
C ARG A 16 10.18 11.29 -14.73
N ILE A 17 10.71 10.71 -13.66
CA ILE A 17 9.93 9.84 -12.75
C ILE A 17 8.73 10.58 -12.18
N SER A 18 8.91 11.81 -11.70
CA SER A 18 7.81 12.60 -11.12
C SER A 18 6.78 13.06 -12.14
N GLN A 19 7.14 13.11 -13.43
CA GLN A 19 6.16 13.32 -14.50
C GLN A 19 5.33 12.05 -14.76
N LEU A 20 5.95 10.86 -14.74
CA LEU A 20 5.21 9.59 -14.82
C LEU A 20 4.33 9.37 -13.59
N ASP A 21 4.86 9.58 -12.38
CA ASP A 21 4.12 9.44 -11.14
C ASP A 21 2.87 10.33 -11.14
N ALA A 22 2.98 11.56 -11.67
CA ALA A 22 1.84 12.46 -11.80
C ALA A 22 0.74 11.89 -12.70
N LEU A 23 1.14 11.28 -13.83
CA LEU A 23 0.20 10.69 -14.79
C LEU A 23 -0.46 9.42 -14.25
N GLU A 24 0.30 8.59 -13.54
CA GLU A 24 -0.23 7.38 -12.89
C GLU A 24 -1.19 7.74 -11.75
N LEU A 25 -0.90 8.83 -11.02
CA LEU A 25 -1.79 9.33 -10.00
C LEU A 25 -3.09 9.89 -10.59
N ASP A 26 -3.01 10.55 -11.75
CA ASP A 26 -4.19 11.04 -12.48
C ASP A 26 -5.07 9.87 -12.98
N SER A 27 -4.49 8.79 -13.53
CA SER A 27 -5.25 7.61 -13.97
C SER A 27 -5.91 6.87 -12.79
N SER A 28 -5.18 6.73 -11.69
CA SER A 28 -5.69 6.12 -10.45
C SER A 28 -6.85 6.93 -9.86
N LEU A 29 -6.75 8.26 -9.86
CA LEU A 29 -7.82 9.15 -9.42
C LEU A 29 -9.05 9.04 -10.32
N GLU A 30 -8.87 8.98 -11.63
CA GLU A 30 -9.98 8.78 -12.58
C GLU A 30 -10.72 7.48 -12.28
N GLN A 31 -9.99 6.38 -12.06
CA GLN A 31 -10.57 5.08 -11.73
C GLN A 31 -11.30 5.11 -10.38
N LEU A 32 -10.71 5.73 -9.35
CA LEU A 32 -11.35 5.87 -8.05
C LEU A 32 -12.64 6.69 -8.16
N MET A 33 -12.59 7.85 -8.82
CA MET A 33 -13.75 8.72 -9.02
C MET A 33 -14.87 8.00 -9.77
N TRP A 34 -14.53 7.26 -10.83
CA TRP A 34 -15.50 6.43 -11.54
C TRP A 34 -16.11 5.35 -10.64
N SER A 35 -15.29 4.66 -9.85
CA SER A 35 -15.78 3.62 -8.94
C SER A 35 -16.77 4.16 -7.90
N GLN A 36 -16.53 5.35 -7.35
CA GLN A 36 -17.43 5.99 -6.40
C GLN A 36 -18.68 6.52 -7.09
N PHE A 37 -18.53 7.07 -8.28
CA PHE A 37 -19.65 7.53 -9.10
C PHE A 37 -20.59 6.36 -9.43
N SER A 38 -20.07 5.25 -9.93
CA SER A 38 -20.85 4.06 -10.28
C SER A 38 -21.51 3.41 -9.06
N ARG A 39 -20.91 3.52 -7.87
CA ARG A 39 -21.55 3.08 -6.60
C ARG A 39 -22.87 3.79 -6.33
N CYS A 40 -22.95 5.09 -6.59
CA CYS A 40 -24.19 5.85 -6.43
C CYS A 40 -25.33 5.36 -7.35
N PHE A 41 -24.99 4.72 -8.47
CA PHE A 41 -25.96 4.21 -9.45
C PHE A 41 -26.25 2.71 -9.31
N GLN A 42 -25.73 2.03 -8.29
CA GLN A 42 -25.93 0.59 -8.06
C GLN A 42 -27.41 0.18 -7.91
N ASN A 43 -28.27 1.10 -7.46
CA ASN A 43 -29.69 0.85 -7.27
C ASN A 43 -30.55 1.11 -8.51
N PHE A 44 -29.96 1.62 -9.61
CA PHE A 44 -30.68 1.82 -10.86
C PHE A 44 -30.72 0.55 -11.70
N ARG A 45 -31.72 0.42 -12.59
CA ARG A 45 -31.88 -0.76 -13.44
C ARG A 45 -30.56 -1.07 -14.19
N PRO A 46 -30.05 -2.31 -14.12
CA PRO A 46 -28.86 -2.71 -14.85
C PRO A 46 -29.15 -2.57 -16.36
N GLY A 47 -28.30 -1.85 -17.08
CA GLY A 47 -28.40 -1.65 -18.53
C GLY A 47 -28.78 -0.24 -18.99
N LEU A 48 -29.22 0.67 -18.10
CA LEU A 48 -29.38 2.08 -18.50
C LEU A 48 -28.03 2.82 -18.61
N LEU A 49 -27.04 2.38 -17.84
CA LEU A 49 -25.72 3.01 -17.80
C LEU A 49 -24.75 2.50 -18.86
N THR A 50 -24.98 1.32 -19.45
CA THR A 50 -24.05 0.72 -20.43
C THR A 50 -23.87 1.54 -21.72
N PRO A 51 -24.89 2.17 -22.32
CA PRO A 51 -24.67 3.02 -23.50
C PRO A 51 -24.07 4.39 -23.15
N ALA A 52 -24.30 4.87 -21.93
CA ALA A 52 -23.90 6.22 -21.51
C ALA A 52 -22.57 6.23 -20.72
N GLU A 53 -22.06 5.08 -20.28
CA GLU A 53 -20.79 4.90 -19.57
C GLU A 53 -19.62 5.70 -20.15
N PRO A 54 -19.31 5.63 -21.46
CA PRO A 54 -18.19 6.41 -22.02
C PRO A 54 -18.43 7.93 -21.98
N GLU A 55 -19.67 8.38 -22.11
CA GLU A 55 -20.02 9.80 -22.06
C GLU A 55 -19.93 10.35 -20.64
N LEU A 56 -20.45 9.61 -19.66
CA LEU A 56 -20.38 9.96 -18.25
C LEU A 56 -18.94 9.97 -17.74
N ARG A 57 -18.12 8.98 -18.13
CA ARG A 57 -16.71 8.94 -17.77
C ARG A 57 -15.94 10.13 -18.36
N ALA A 58 -16.18 10.46 -19.63
CA ALA A 58 -15.58 11.63 -20.28
C ALA A 58 -16.03 12.94 -19.62
N LEU A 59 -17.31 13.06 -19.26
CA LEU A 59 -17.87 14.23 -18.56
C LEU A 59 -17.25 14.39 -17.17
N LEU A 60 -17.12 13.31 -16.41
CA LEU A 60 -16.49 13.31 -15.09
C LEU A 60 -15.04 13.80 -15.19
N HIS A 61 -14.29 13.26 -16.15
CA HIS A 61 -12.91 13.67 -16.40
C HIS A 61 -12.83 15.15 -16.83
N LEU A 62 -13.75 15.62 -17.67
CA LEU A 62 -13.82 17.02 -18.09
C LEU A 62 -14.15 17.95 -16.91
N LEU A 63 -15.04 17.54 -15.99
CA LEU A 63 -15.33 18.29 -14.77
C LEU A 63 -14.10 18.39 -13.87
N VAL A 64 -13.42 17.28 -13.58
CA VAL A 64 -12.18 17.28 -12.78
C VAL A 64 -11.14 18.20 -13.41
N TRP A 65 -10.98 18.11 -14.72
CA TRP A 65 -10.07 18.95 -15.48
C TRP A 65 -10.45 20.43 -15.42
N LYS A 66 -11.74 20.77 -15.54
CA LYS A 66 -12.24 22.14 -15.46
C LYS A 66 -11.98 22.75 -14.08
N PHE A 67 -12.24 22.00 -13.01
CA PHE A 67 -12.02 22.47 -11.64
C PHE A 67 -10.54 22.55 -11.27
N THR A 68 -9.68 21.69 -11.81
CA THR A 68 -8.27 21.63 -11.41
C THR A 68 -7.35 22.45 -12.32
N LEU A 69 -7.46 22.26 -13.64
CA LEU A 69 -6.55 22.90 -14.61
C LEU A 69 -6.87 24.38 -14.85
N TYR A 70 -8.14 24.77 -14.77
CA TYR A 70 -8.54 26.16 -15.00
C TYR A 70 -7.92 27.11 -13.97
N PRO A 71 -8.03 26.89 -12.64
CA PRO A 71 -7.40 27.76 -11.65
C PRO A 71 -5.88 27.56 -11.55
N ASN A 72 -5.40 26.32 -11.51
CA ASN A 72 -4.02 26.05 -11.07
C ASN A 72 -3.03 25.76 -12.22
N SER A 73 -3.51 25.62 -13.46
CA SER A 73 -2.67 25.19 -14.60
C SER A 73 -1.88 23.90 -14.30
N ALA A 74 -2.42 23.02 -13.47
CA ALA A 74 -1.85 21.72 -13.12
C ALA A 74 -2.97 20.67 -13.11
N THR A 75 -2.65 19.42 -13.47
CA THR A 75 -3.56 18.29 -13.21
C THR A 75 -3.58 17.96 -11.71
N VAL A 76 -4.48 17.06 -11.28
CA VAL A 76 -4.61 16.73 -9.85
C VAL A 76 -3.33 16.06 -9.36
N GLY A 77 -2.83 15.06 -10.07
CA GLY A 77 -1.60 14.35 -9.77
C GLY A 77 -0.38 15.28 -9.80
N GLN A 78 -0.32 16.18 -10.78
CA GLN A 78 0.72 17.21 -10.81
C GLN A 78 0.65 18.14 -9.60
N SER A 79 -0.55 18.58 -9.19
CA SER A 79 -0.71 19.46 -8.03
C SER A 79 -0.22 18.81 -6.74
N ILE A 80 -0.48 17.51 -6.56
CA ILE A 80 -0.02 16.72 -5.41
C ILE A 80 1.51 16.62 -5.40
N LEU A 81 2.12 16.46 -6.57
CA LEU A 81 3.58 16.37 -6.73
C LEU A 81 4.27 17.73 -6.87
N ASN A 82 3.58 18.84 -6.59
CA ASN A 82 4.09 20.21 -6.71
C ASN A 82 4.62 20.54 -8.13
N VAL A 83 4.01 19.94 -9.15
CA VAL A 83 4.26 20.16 -10.57
C VAL A 83 3.12 21.01 -11.16
N ARG A 84 3.44 21.86 -12.13
CA ARG A 84 2.47 22.67 -12.88
C ARG A 84 2.88 22.79 -14.34
N TYR A 85 1.93 23.12 -15.21
CA TYR A 85 2.22 23.42 -16.60
C TYR A 85 2.75 24.85 -16.79
N HIS A 86 3.73 24.95 -17.66
CA HIS A 86 4.33 26.18 -18.15
C HIS A 86 4.25 26.22 -19.68
N ASN A 87 4.00 27.41 -20.22
CA ASN A 87 3.89 27.61 -21.66
C ASN A 87 5.29 27.77 -22.29
N THR A 88 5.68 26.85 -23.18
CA THR A 88 6.97 26.90 -23.89
C THR A 88 6.95 27.71 -25.19
N LEU A 89 5.77 28.09 -25.69
CA LEU A 89 5.65 28.90 -26.91
C LEU A 89 6.12 30.34 -26.72
N SER A 90 6.19 30.82 -25.48
CA SER A 90 6.80 32.09 -25.14
C SER A 90 8.24 31.84 -24.71
N ALA A 91 9.23 32.29 -25.49
CA ALA A 91 10.67 32.15 -25.20
C ALA A 91 11.16 32.93 -23.95
N SER A 92 10.24 33.38 -23.09
CA SER A 92 10.59 34.11 -21.89
C SER A 92 11.13 33.15 -20.82
N PRO A 93 12.23 33.49 -20.13
CA PRO A 93 12.74 32.68 -19.01
C PRO A 93 11.82 32.72 -17.78
N ARG A 94 10.76 33.55 -17.83
CA ARG A 94 9.85 33.86 -16.73
C ARG A 94 8.60 32.97 -16.80
N TYR A 95 8.12 32.48 -15.65
CA TYR A 95 6.91 31.66 -15.60
C TYR A 95 5.70 32.41 -16.20
N ARG A 96 5.05 31.78 -17.19
CA ARG A 96 3.74 32.18 -17.72
C ARG A 96 2.72 31.03 -17.62
N PRO A 97 1.49 31.31 -17.15
CA PRO A 97 0.41 30.34 -17.18
C PRO A 97 -0.06 30.07 -18.61
N LEU A 98 -0.72 28.92 -18.81
CA LEU A 98 -1.26 28.51 -20.12
C LEU A 98 -2.41 29.41 -20.57
N SER A 99 -2.49 29.69 -21.87
CA SER A 99 -3.61 30.42 -22.49
C SER A 99 -4.90 29.62 -22.41
N ARG A 100 -6.06 30.29 -22.40
CA ARG A 100 -7.39 29.63 -22.40
C ARG A 100 -7.55 28.67 -23.58
N ARG A 101 -7.04 29.04 -24.77
CA ARG A 101 -7.08 28.17 -25.96
C ARG A 101 -6.16 26.96 -25.83
N GLN A 102 -4.99 27.13 -25.23
CA GLN A 102 -4.05 26.04 -24.95
C GLN A 102 -4.64 25.06 -23.93
N LYS A 103 -5.28 25.58 -22.87
CA LYS A 103 -6.02 24.76 -21.91
C LYS A 103 -7.11 23.98 -22.64
N LEU A 104 -7.99 24.64 -23.39
CA LEU A 104 -9.07 23.96 -24.11
C LEU A 104 -8.54 22.90 -25.10
N GLY A 105 -7.46 23.22 -25.82
CA GLY A 105 -6.79 22.28 -26.72
C GLY A 105 -6.22 21.07 -25.98
N LEU A 106 -5.64 21.27 -24.78
CA LEU A 106 -5.17 20.17 -23.94
C LEU A 106 -6.33 19.27 -23.51
N ALA A 107 -7.44 19.84 -23.01
CA ALA A 107 -8.63 19.06 -22.64
C ALA A 107 -9.17 18.24 -23.81
N LEU A 108 -9.40 18.89 -24.94
CA LEU A 108 -9.98 18.26 -26.13
C LEU A 108 -9.08 17.12 -26.61
N LEU A 109 -7.77 17.32 -26.60
CA LEU A 109 -6.81 16.36 -27.10
C LEU A 109 -6.49 15.24 -26.10
N THR A 110 -6.76 15.40 -24.80
CA THR A 110 -6.65 14.32 -23.81
C THR A 110 -7.92 13.49 -23.70
N VAL A 111 -9.09 14.13 -23.77
CA VAL A 111 -10.39 13.46 -23.60
C VAL A 111 -10.89 12.88 -24.91
N GLY A 112 -10.72 13.61 -26.02
CA GLY A 112 -11.21 13.24 -27.34
C GLY A 112 -10.70 11.89 -27.84
N PRO A 113 -9.38 11.60 -27.80
CA PRO A 113 -8.86 10.31 -28.26
C PRO A 113 -9.36 9.13 -27.43
N ARG A 114 -9.45 9.27 -26.11
CA ARG A 114 -9.96 8.20 -25.23
C ARG A 114 -11.43 7.91 -25.52
N TRP A 115 -12.24 8.96 -25.65
CA TRP A 115 -13.66 8.82 -26.01
C TRP A 115 -13.85 8.20 -27.40
N LEU A 116 -13.05 8.62 -28.38
CA LEU A 116 -13.10 8.09 -29.75
C LEU A 116 -12.61 6.65 -29.82
N GLN A 117 -11.59 6.28 -29.03
CA GLN A 117 -11.04 4.93 -28.97
C GLN A 117 -12.07 3.95 -28.41
N GLU A 118 -12.86 4.35 -27.41
CA GLU A 118 -13.94 3.51 -26.86
C GLU A 118 -15.06 3.26 -27.88
N ARG A 119 -15.28 4.21 -28.80
CA ARG A 119 -16.37 4.17 -29.78
C ARG A 119 -15.98 3.57 -31.14
N SER A 120 -14.68 3.45 -31.43
CA SER A 120 -14.19 3.07 -32.76
C SER A 120 -13.57 1.67 -32.80
N HIS A 121 -13.77 0.97 -33.92
CA HIS A 121 -13.31 -0.41 -34.12
C HIS A 121 -11.77 -0.53 -34.19
N ASN A 122 -11.31 -1.76 -33.93
CA ASN A 122 -9.94 -2.29 -33.78
C ASN A 122 -8.75 -1.53 -34.43
N LEU A 123 -8.88 -0.97 -35.64
CA LEU A 123 -7.80 -0.27 -36.32
C LEU A 123 -7.40 1.04 -35.63
N LEU A 124 -8.36 1.81 -35.13
CA LEU A 124 -8.09 3.06 -34.41
C LEU A 124 -7.49 2.80 -33.03
N VAL A 125 -7.91 1.70 -32.37
CA VAL A 125 -7.30 1.21 -31.13
C VAL A 125 -5.85 0.80 -31.35
N ALA A 126 -5.57 0.02 -32.40
CA ALA A 126 -4.22 -0.41 -32.75
C ALA A 126 -3.30 0.78 -33.06
N PHE A 127 -3.79 1.75 -33.85
CA PHE A 127 -3.04 2.97 -34.15
C PHE A 127 -2.75 3.79 -32.88
N GLY A 128 -3.72 3.89 -31.96
CA GLY A 128 -3.55 4.54 -30.67
C GLY A 128 -2.43 3.91 -29.83
N LEU A 129 -2.41 2.58 -29.73
CA LEU A 129 -1.36 1.84 -29.00
C LEU A 129 0.03 2.06 -29.59
N VAL A 130 0.19 1.99 -30.91
CA VAL A 130 1.46 2.24 -31.60
C VAL A 130 1.91 3.69 -31.40
N CYS A 131 0.98 4.64 -31.47
CA CYS A 131 1.27 6.05 -31.25
C CYS A 131 1.73 6.32 -29.81
N GLN A 132 1.08 5.68 -28.83
CA GLN A 132 1.40 5.82 -27.41
C GLN A 132 2.74 5.17 -27.04
N SER A 133 3.06 4.00 -27.61
CA SER A 133 4.36 3.35 -27.40
C SER A 133 5.50 4.19 -28.01
N PHE A 134 5.30 4.73 -29.21
CA PHE A 134 6.26 5.65 -29.83
C PHE A 134 6.45 6.92 -29.00
N GLN A 135 5.37 7.50 -28.49
CA GLN A 135 5.43 8.66 -27.61
C GLN A 135 6.22 8.36 -26.33
N LEU A 136 6.01 7.18 -25.73
CA LEU A 136 6.75 6.73 -24.55
C LEU A 136 8.25 6.60 -24.85
N LEU A 137 8.63 6.01 -25.98
CA LEU A 137 10.04 5.89 -26.39
C LEU A 137 10.69 7.27 -26.57
N VAL A 138 10.02 8.19 -27.26
CA VAL A 138 10.49 9.56 -27.43
C VAL A 138 10.60 10.28 -26.08
N PHE A 139 9.65 10.02 -25.17
CA PHE A 139 9.69 10.55 -23.82
C PHE A 139 10.87 9.99 -23.01
N LEU A 140 11.16 8.70 -23.09
CA LEU A 140 12.31 8.10 -22.41
C LEU A 140 13.65 8.65 -22.92
N GLN A 141 13.72 9.01 -24.21
CA GLN A 141 14.91 9.65 -24.77
C GLN A 141 15.03 11.13 -24.35
N LYS A 142 13.99 11.95 -24.59
CA LYS A 142 14.04 13.41 -24.42
C LYS A 142 13.66 13.88 -23.02
N GLY A 143 12.72 13.22 -22.36
CA GLY A 143 12.27 13.50 -20.99
C GLY A 143 11.46 14.79 -20.81
N GLN A 144 10.90 15.35 -21.88
CA GLN A 144 10.27 16.69 -21.85
C GLN A 144 8.74 16.68 -21.81
N HIS A 145 8.08 15.78 -22.55
CA HIS A 145 6.63 15.77 -22.72
C HIS A 145 6.11 14.32 -22.71
N PRO A 146 5.52 13.85 -21.59
CA PRO A 146 5.03 12.48 -21.50
C PRO A 146 3.75 12.25 -22.32
N VAL A 147 2.95 13.29 -22.56
CA VAL A 147 1.71 13.18 -23.36
C VAL A 147 1.86 13.92 -24.69
N LEU A 148 1.37 13.31 -25.78
CA LEU A 148 1.31 13.93 -27.11
C LEU A 148 0.59 15.28 -27.08
N ALA A 149 -0.48 15.35 -26.30
CA ALA A 149 -1.29 16.55 -26.18
C ALA A 149 -0.53 17.74 -25.62
N GLU A 150 0.39 17.50 -24.68
CA GLU A 150 1.25 18.52 -24.12
C GLU A 150 2.24 19.05 -25.16
N ARG A 151 2.73 18.17 -26.04
CA ARG A 151 3.65 18.54 -27.12
C ARG A 151 2.99 19.44 -28.17
N ILE A 152 1.76 19.12 -28.58
CA ILE A 152 1.01 19.91 -29.58
C ILE A 152 0.64 21.28 -29.00
N VAL A 153 0.26 21.33 -27.72
CA VAL A 153 -0.15 22.56 -27.04
C VAL A 153 1.05 23.45 -26.63
N GLY A 154 2.25 22.88 -26.53
CA GLY A 154 3.43 23.57 -26.01
C GLY A 154 3.36 23.74 -24.48
N ALA A 155 2.83 22.74 -23.78
CA ALA A 155 2.77 22.69 -22.33
C ALA A 155 3.95 21.87 -21.79
N ARG A 156 4.71 22.43 -20.85
CA ARG A 156 5.83 21.76 -20.18
C ARG A 156 5.60 21.67 -18.69
N ALA A 157 5.85 20.50 -18.11
CA ALA A 157 5.80 20.28 -16.68
C ALA A 157 7.00 20.95 -15.98
N VAL A 158 6.72 21.80 -15.00
CA VAL A 158 7.72 22.55 -14.24
C VAL A 158 7.35 22.52 -12.75
N PHE A 159 8.32 22.63 -11.85
CA PHE A 159 8.01 22.69 -10.42
C PHE A 159 7.33 24.01 -10.07
N SER A 160 6.24 23.95 -9.29
CA SER A 160 5.48 25.12 -8.86
C SER A 160 6.21 25.94 -7.80
N LYS A 161 6.91 25.26 -6.89
CA LYS A 161 7.79 25.85 -5.89
C LYS A 161 9.20 25.32 -6.10
N PRO A 162 10.25 26.18 -6.13
CA PRO A 162 11.62 25.71 -6.22
C PRO A 162 11.91 24.78 -5.03
N ASN A 163 12.37 23.58 -5.37
CA ASN A 163 12.62 22.42 -4.52
C ASN A 163 12.64 22.68 -3.00
N VAL A 164 11.68 22.07 -2.31
CA VAL A 164 12.07 21.28 -1.13
C VAL A 164 12.94 20.19 -1.73
N VAL A 165 14.25 20.19 -1.46
CA VAL A 165 15.08 19.01 -1.73
C VAL A 165 14.25 17.84 -1.22
N ARG A 166 13.98 16.85 -2.06
CA ARG A 166 13.33 15.62 -1.61
C ARG A 166 14.28 15.05 -0.57
N ASP A 167 14.11 15.45 0.69
CA ASP A 167 14.83 14.87 1.80
C ASP A 167 14.44 13.42 1.73
N ILE A 168 15.39 12.61 1.29
CA ILE A 168 15.27 11.17 1.29
C ILE A 168 15.21 10.85 2.78
N SER A 169 14.01 10.86 3.33
CA SER A 169 13.80 10.68 4.76
C SER A 169 14.03 9.21 5.04
N TYR A 170 15.27 8.90 5.45
CA TYR A 170 15.67 7.58 5.89
C TYR A 170 14.90 7.10 7.13
N GLN A 171 13.99 7.91 7.69
CA GLN A 171 13.20 7.57 8.87
C GLN A 171 12.45 6.25 8.73
N TYR A 172 11.86 5.98 7.55
CA TYR A 172 11.12 4.73 7.34
C TYR A 172 12.07 3.53 7.21
N MET A 173 13.10 3.65 6.36
CA MET A 173 14.08 2.59 6.14
C MET A 173 14.87 2.27 7.41
N ASN A 174 15.27 3.28 8.18
CA ASN A 174 15.95 3.10 9.46
C ASN A 174 15.03 2.47 10.50
N ARG A 175 13.74 2.82 10.54
CA ARG A 175 12.78 2.19 11.44
C ARG A 175 12.57 0.73 11.09
N GLU A 176 12.43 0.41 9.81
CA GLU A 176 12.26 -0.97 9.33
C GLU A 176 13.51 -1.81 9.60
N LEU A 177 14.71 -1.29 9.31
CA LEU A 177 15.98 -1.95 9.62
C LEU A 177 16.15 -2.18 11.14
N LEU A 178 15.78 -1.19 11.96
CA LEU A 178 15.85 -1.28 13.41
C LEU A 178 14.88 -2.36 13.94
N TRP A 179 13.63 -2.38 13.46
CA TRP A 179 12.67 -3.40 13.89
C TRP A 179 13.08 -4.81 13.47
N HIS A 180 13.60 -4.98 12.25
CA HIS A 180 14.10 -6.27 11.79
C HIS A 180 15.31 -6.74 12.63
N GLY A 181 16.31 -5.87 12.84
CA GLY A 181 17.46 -6.21 13.69
C GLY A 181 17.06 -6.50 15.14
N PHE A 182 16.15 -5.70 15.71
CA PHE A 182 15.63 -5.92 17.07
C PHE A 182 14.89 -7.25 17.20
N ALA A 183 14.09 -7.65 16.21
CA ALA A 183 13.39 -8.93 16.20
C ALA A 183 14.37 -10.11 16.12
N GLU A 184 15.42 -10.02 15.31
CA GLU A 184 16.48 -11.05 15.26
C GLU A 184 17.14 -11.23 16.62
N PHE A 185 17.45 -10.14 17.35
CA PHE A 185 17.95 -10.24 18.72
C PHE A 185 16.96 -10.92 19.67
N LEU A 186 15.68 -10.55 19.63
CA LEU A 186 14.66 -11.16 20.50
C LEU A 186 14.50 -12.67 20.26
N ILE A 187 14.66 -13.14 19.03
CA ILE A 187 14.61 -14.57 18.70
C ILE A 187 15.75 -15.33 19.40
N TYR A 188 16.94 -14.72 19.57
CA TYR A 188 18.03 -15.33 20.32
C TYR A 188 17.82 -15.30 21.84
N PHE A 189 17.04 -14.35 22.35
CA PHE A 189 16.68 -14.29 23.77
C PHE A 189 15.49 -15.20 24.12
N LEU A 190 14.63 -15.54 23.15
CA LEU A 190 13.46 -16.39 23.35
C LEU A 190 13.78 -17.74 24.04
N PRO A 191 14.85 -18.47 23.68
CA PRO A 191 15.22 -19.74 24.34
C PRO A 191 15.85 -19.54 25.73
N LEU A 192 16.37 -18.34 26.02
CA LEU A 192 17.01 -18.01 27.30
C LEU A 192 15.97 -17.59 28.35
N ILE A 193 14.76 -17.26 27.92
CA ILE A 193 13.67 -16.87 28.79
C ILE A 193 13.04 -18.14 29.39
N ASN A 194 13.21 -18.31 30.70
CA ASN A 194 12.53 -19.36 31.45
C ASN A 194 11.01 -19.08 31.49
N THR A 195 10.29 -19.64 30.53
CA THR A 195 8.85 -19.47 30.34
C THR A 195 8.05 -19.87 31.58
N HIS A 196 8.54 -20.81 32.39
CA HIS A 196 7.88 -21.24 33.63
C HIS A 196 7.89 -20.15 34.70
N LYS A 197 9.03 -19.47 34.91
CA LYS A 197 9.13 -18.37 35.89
C LYS A 197 8.26 -17.18 35.49
N ILE A 198 8.26 -16.83 34.21
CA ILE A 198 7.45 -15.73 33.69
C ILE A 198 5.97 -16.08 33.75
N LYS A 199 5.58 -17.30 33.37
CA LYS A 199 4.20 -17.76 33.49
C LYS A 199 3.73 -17.69 34.94
N THR A 200 4.47 -18.24 35.89
CA THR A 200 4.09 -18.19 37.31
C THR A 200 4.03 -16.77 37.86
N ALA A 201 4.92 -15.87 37.44
CA ALA A 201 4.89 -14.46 37.83
C ALA A 201 3.71 -13.67 37.20
N ILE A 202 3.40 -13.93 35.93
CA ILE A 202 2.26 -13.32 35.24
C ILE A 202 0.95 -13.86 35.82
N TYR A 203 0.83 -15.16 36.03
CA TYR A 203 -0.34 -15.77 36.66
C TYR A 203 -0.49 -15.33 38.12
N SER A 204 0.59 -15.19 38.91
CA SER A 204 0.45 -14.70 40.28
C SER A 204 0.07 -13.21 40.35
N THR A 205 0.49 -12.42 39.36
CA THR A 205 0.18 -10.98 39.29
C THR A 205 -1.21 -10.71 38.71
N ILE A 206 -1.65 -11.49 37.70
CA ILE A 206 -2.98 -11.35 37.07
C ILE A 206 -4.05 -12.11 37.87
N PHE A 207 -3.73 -13.29 38.38
CA PHE A 207 -4.63 -14.19 39.11
C PHE A 207 -4.41 -14.16 40.62
N GLY A 208 -3.99 -13.01 41.14
CA GLY A 208 -3.72 -12.77 42.56
C GLY A 208 -4.80 -13.33 43.49
N ARG A 209 -4.44 -14.43 44.15
CA ARG A 209 -4.90 -14.88 45.48
C ARG A 209 -6.40 -15.18 45.63
N ARG A 210 -6.83 -16.36 45.17
CA ARG A 210 -7.98 -17.07 45.77
C ARG A 210 -7.50 -18.37 46.40
N SER A 211 -7.23 -18.32 47.70
CA SER A 211 -6.96 -19.50 48.52
C SER A 211 -8.32 -20.04 48.96
N GLU A 212 -8.81 -21.08 48.30
CA GLU A 212 -9.91 -21.90 48.82
C GLU A 212 -9.30 -23.13 49.51
N LYS A 213 -9.49 -23.18 50.84
CA LYS A 213 -9.39 -24.40 51.63
C LYS A 213 -10.54 -25.31 51.21
N GLU A 214 -10.27 -26.47 50.64
CA GLU A 214 -11.21 -27.59 50.72
C GLU A 214 -10.58 -28.78 51.45
N GLU A 215 -11.21 -29.03 52.60
CA GLU A 215 -11.15 -30.17 53.50
C GLU A 215 -11.45 -31.47 52.74
N GLY A 216 -10.79 -32.56 53.14
CA GLY A 216 -10.76 -33.81 52.38
C GLY A 216 -12.07 -34.58 52.28
N ARG A 217 -12.16 -35.37 51.19
CA ARG A 217 -12.82 -36.68 51.22
C ARG A 217 -12.09 -37.62 50.25
N GLY A 218 -11.72 -38.80 50.75
CA GLY A 218 -10.97 -39.80 50.01
C GLY A 218 -11.67 -40.23 48.73
N GLY A 219 -10.89 -40.31 47.66
CA GLY A 219 -11.16 -41.08 46.45
C GLY A 219 -9.88 -41.83 46.12
N GLU A 220 -9.98 -43.15 46.07
CA GLU A 220 -8.89 -44.08 45.80
C GLU A 220 -8.25 -43.83 44.43
N TRP A 221 -6.96 -44.12 44.32
CA TRP A 221 -6.21 -44.03 43.07
C TRP A 221 -6.68 -45.09 42.07
N PRO A 222 -6.83 -44.77 40.77
CA PRO A 222 -7.17 -45.76 39.76
C PRO A 222 -6.01 -46.77 39.64
N THR A 223 -6.22 -47.98 40.14
CA THR A 223 -5.23 -49.09 40.16
C THR A 223 -5.32 -50.00 38.94
N MET A 224 -6.06 -49.61 37.90
CA MET A 224 -6.20 -50.42 36.69
C MET A 224 -5.85 -49.61 35.43
N PRO A 225 -4.90 -50.10 34.59
CA PRO A 225 -4.34 -49.33 33.48
C PRO A 225 -5.24 -49.26 32.24
N HIS A 226 -6.42 -49.92 32.22
CA HIS A 226 -7.22 -50.05 31.01
C HIS A 226 -8.23 -48.91 30.75
N THR A 227 -8.22 -47.83 31.56
CA THR A 227 -9.07 -46.65 31.33
C THR A 227 -8.33 -45.44 30.75
N VAL A 228 -7.04 -45.55 30.45
CA VAL A 228 -6.29 -44.49 29.76
C VAL A 228 -6.31 -44.77 28.26
N GLY A 229 -7.15 -44.04 27.55
CA GLY A 229 -7.18 -44.03 26.08
C GLY A 229 -5.78 -43.79 25.52
N SER A 230 -5.46 -44.54 24.46
CA SER A 230 -4.17 -44.61 23.80
C SER A 230 -3.73 -43.27 23.20
N HIS A 231 -3.09 -42.42 24.01
CA HIS A 231 -2.19 -41.39 23.51
C HIS A 231 -0.92 -41.36 24.37
N SER A 232 0.11 -42.04 23.83
CA SER A 232 1.55 -41.83 24.05
C SER A 232 1.93 -41.14 25.36
N ILE A 233 2.10 -41.97 26.40
CA ILE A 233 2.84 -41.63 27.63
C ILE A 233 4.33 -41.72 27.30
N ALA A 234 4.90 -40.64 26.80
CA ALA A 234 6.32 -40.37 26.97
C ALA A 234 6.41 -39.27 28.03
N ASP A 235 7.14 -39.55 29.11
CA ASP A 235 7.42 -38.70 30.26
C ASP A 235 6.32 -38.66 31.35
N ALA A 236 6.06 -39.82 31.96
CA ALA A 236 5.40 -39.89 33.27
C ALA A 236 6.37 -39.50 34.40
N TYR A 237 6.83 -38.24 34.43
CA TYR A 237 7.32 -37.63 35.67
C TYR A 237 6.11 -37.24 36.51
N LEU A 238 5.52 -38.23 37.18
CA LEU A 238 4.44 -38.02 38.13
C LEU A 238 5.04 -37.36 39.38
N THR A 239 4.96 -36.04 39.42
CA THR A 239 5.26 -35.27 40.64
C THR A 239 3.99 -35.17 41.47
N CYS A 240 4.10 -35.40 42.78
CA CYS A 240 2.95 -35.30 43.68
C CYS A 240 2.43 -33.85 43.70
N PRO A 241 1.17 -33.57 43.31
CA PRO A 241 0.67 -32.20 43.23
C PRO A 241 0.47 -31.51 44.59
N LYS A 242 0.63 -32.24 45.71
CA LYS A 242 0.59 -31.67 47.07
C LYS A 242 1.96 -31.28 47.64
N CYS A 243 3.05 -31.94 47.24
CA CYS A 243 4.38 -31.71 47.82
C CYS A 243 5.53 -31.61 46.81
N GLY A 244 5.30 -31.88 45.54
CA GLY A 244 6.28 -31.78 44.46
C GLY A 244 7.37 -32.85 44.45
N ALA A 245 7.28 -33.89 45.30
CA ALA A 245 8.25 -34.98 45.30
C ALA A 245 8.10 -35.86 44.04
N GLU A 246 9.24 -36.24 43.44
CA GLU A 246 9.30 -37.15 42.27
C GLU A 246 9.17 -38.61 42.71
N ALA A 247 8.38 -39.41 41.97
CA ALA A 247 8.24 -40.84 42.22
C ALA A 247 9.53 -41.59 41.81
N GLY A 248 10.14 -42.33 42.75
CA GLY A 248 11.33 -43.14 42.47
C GLY A 248 11.09 -44.27 41.47
N GLN A 249 12.15 -44.69 40.78
CA GLN A 249 12.10 -45.69 39.70
C GLN A 249 11.49 -47.04 40.16
N PRO A 250 10.50 -47.59 39.43
CA PRO A 250 9.87 -48.86 39.77
C PRO A 250 10.79 -50.05 39.45
N LEU A 251 10.91 -51.00 40.38
CA LEU A 251 11.61 -52.28 40.17
C LEU A 251 10.67 -53.30 39.51
N PRO A 252 11.12 -54.02 38.47
CA PRO A 252 10.28 -54.99 37.76
C PRO A 252 10.13 -56.30 38.55
N VAL A 253 8.90 -56.79 38.66
CA VAL A 253 8.57 -58.12 39.19
C VAL A 253 8.64 -59.13 38.04
N VAL A 254 9.53 -60.11 38.15
CA VAL A 254 9.68 -61.20 37.16
C VAL A 254 8.60 -62.24 37.42
N MET A 255 7.82 -62.59 36.39
CA MET A 255 6.95 -63.76 36.42
C MET A 255 7.38 -64.75 35.33
N GLU A 256 7.75 -65.96 35.76
CA GLU A 256 8.05 -67.11 34.88
C GLU A 256 6.77 -67.60 34.18
N LEU A 257 6.86 -67.89 32.89
CA LEU A 257 5.77 -68.44 32.08
C LEU A 257 6.01 -69.93 31.85
N GLU A 258 5.06 -70.77 32.28
CA GLU A 258 5.02 -72.21 31.99
C GLU A 258 4.37 -72.43 30.61
N GLU A 259 5.15 -73.04 29.71
CA GLU A 259 4.82 -73.31 28.31
C GLU A 259 3.85 -74.49 28.16
N ARG A 260 2.75 -74.30 27.42
CA ARG A 260 2.00 -75.39 26.78
C ARG A 260 1.23 -74.94 25.55
#